data_AF-A0A8S2L135-F1
#
_entry.id   AF-A0A8S2L135-F1
#
_cell.length_a   1.000
_cell.length_b   1.000
_cell.length_c   1.000
_cell.angle_alpha   90.00
_cell.angle_beta   90.00
_cell.angle_gamma   90.00
#
_symmetry.space_group_name_H-M   'P 1'
#
loop_
_entity.id
_entity.type
_entity.pdbx_description
1 polymer ?
#
loop_
_entity_poly.entity_id
_entity_poly.type
_entity_poly.pdbx_seq_one_letter_code
_entity_poly.pdbx_strand_id
1 'polypeptide(L)'
;LPNVKEVDCFSDGAASQFKQRFLFRNLLRIANERIIELSWHFFATSHGKGVVDGIGGTVKRLVWSAIFAGGVCRSAEDFIKIAKA
;
A
#
# COMPACT_ATOMS: atom_id res chain seq x y z
N LEU A 1 -0.22 28.06 -10.38
CA LEU A 1 -1.54 27.42 -10.64
C LEU A 1 -2.62 28.29 -9.99
N PRO A 2 -3.15 29.28 -10.71
CA PRO A 2 -3.95 30.35 -10.09
C PRO A 2 -5.33 29.92 -9.53
N ASN A 3 -5.80 28.70 -9.82
CA ASN A 3 -7.15 28.23 -9.40
C ASN A 3 -7.15 26.84 -8.75
N VAL A 4 -5.99 26.35 -8.29
CA VAL A 4 -5.94 25.04 -7.62
C VAL A 4 -6.33 25.22 -6.16
N LYS A 5 -7.31 24.42 -5.72
CA LYS A 5 -7.82 24.44 -4.34
C LYS A 5 -7.21 23.33 -3.47
N GLU A 6 -6.91 22.19 -4.10
CA GLU A 6 -6.46 20.98 -3.43
C GLU A 6 -5.34 20.30 -4.24
N VAL A 7 -4.39 19.69 -3.52
CA VAL A 7 -3.30 18.90 -4.08
C VAL A 7 -3.15 17.60 -3.30
N ASP A 8 -3.40 16.48 -3.96
CA ASP A 8 -3.08 15.15 -3.47
C ASP A 8 -1.74 14.66 -4.02
N CYS A 9 -0.78 14.47 -3.14
CA CYS A 9 0.51 13.88 -3.45
C CYS A 9 0.51 12.40 -3.08
N PHE A 10 0.88 11.52 -4.00
CA PHE A 10 1.05 10.09 -3.73
C PHE A 10 2.53 9.70 -3.83
N SER A 11 3.01 8.90 -2.88
CA SER A 11 4.37 8.36 -2.92
C SER A 11 4.41 6.87 -2.57
N ASP A 12 5.43 6.16 -3.08
CA ASP A 12 5.60 4.71 -2.90
C ASP A 12 5.97 4.27 -1.46
N GLY A 13 5.93 5.20 -0.52
CA GLY A 13 6.21 4.97 0.89
C GLY A 13 7.66 4.62 1.21
N ALA A 14 8.61 4.75 0.28
CA ALA A 14 10.01 4.42 0.54
C ALA A 14 10.54 5.18 1.78
N ALA A 15 11.28 4.49 2.65
CA ALA A 15 11.82 5.08 3.88
C ALA A 15 12.71 6.32 3.62
N SER A 16 13.32 6.41 2.42
CA SER A 16 14.08 7.58 1.98
C SER A 16 13.23 8.85 1.86
N GLN A 17 11.94 8.75 1.57
CA GLN A 17 11.01 9.89 1.48
C GLN A 17 10.83 10.55 2.84
N PHE A 18 10.64 9.75 3.90
CA PHE A 18 10.50 10.26 5.26
C PHE A 18 11.83 10.82 5.83
N LYS A 19 12.97 10.36 5.30
CA LYS A 19 14.31 10.86 5.67
C LYS A 19 14.72 12.12 4.90
N GLN A 20 13.93 12.55 3.93
CA GLN A 20 14.22 13.70 3.09
C GLN A 20 13.94 14.99 3.86
N ARG A 21 15.00 15.63 4.40
CA ARG A 21 14.91 16.79 5.32
C ARG A 21 14.11 18.00 4.80
N PHE A 22 13.90 18.12 3.49
CA PHE A 22 13.16 19.22 2.90
C PHE A 22 11.71 18.88 2.57
N LEU A 23 11.29 17.62 2.68
CA LEU A 23 9.96 17.19 2.25
C LEU A 23 8.88 17.93 3.03
N PHE A 24 8.86 17.74 4.35
CA PHE A 24 7.90 18.41 5.23
C PHE A 24 8.01 19.94 5.15
N ARG A 25 9.23 20.49 5.03
CA ARG A 25 9.44 21.93 4.86
C ARG A 25 8.77 22.46 3.58
N ASN A 26 8.92 21.76 2.46
CA ASN A 26 8.35 22.16 1.19
C ASN A 26 6.83 21.98 1.18
N LEU A 27 6.32 20.88 1.74
CA LEU A 27 4.88 20.64 1.87
C LEU A 27 4.19 21.72 2.71
N LEU A 28 4.75 22.04 3.88
CA LEU A 28 4.23 23.11 4.74
C LEU A 28 4.30 24.49 4.07
N ARG A 29 5.38 24.75 3.33
CA ARG A 29 5.53 26.02 2.59
C ARG A 29 4.47 26.15 1.50
N ILE A 30 4.20 25.09 0.75
CA ILE A 30 3.17 25.08 -0.29
C ILE A 30 1.78 25.30 0.32
N ALA A 31 1.46 24.60 1.40
CA ALA A 31 0.17 24.76 2.10
C ALA A 31 -0.02 26.20 2.61
N ASN A 32 1.02 26.78 3.24
CA ASN A 32 0.96 28.13 3.81
C ASN A 32 0.94 29.26 2.77
N GLU A 33 1.76 29.18 1.71
CA GLU A 33 1.91 30.27 0.74
C GLU A 33 0.76 30.36 -0.26
N ARG A 34 -0.02 29.28 -0.42
CA ARG A 34 -1.02 29.19 -1.49
C ARG A 34 -2.45 29.05 -0.98
N ILE A 35 -2.68 28.85 0.33
CA ILE A 35 -3.99 28.51 0.90
C ILE A 35 -4.59 27.33 0.11
N ILE A 36 -3.75 26.33 -0.17
CA ILE A 36 -4.11 25.11 -0.89
C ILE A 36 -4.20 24.00 0.14
N GLU A 37 -5.29 23.26 0.12
CA GLU A 37 -5.43 22.03 0.89
C GLU A 37 -4.46 21.00 0.31
N LEU A 38 -3.52 20.52 1.12
CA LEU A 38 -2.49 19.60 0.68
C LEU A 38 -2.56 18.31 1.49
N SER A 39 -2.77 17.21 0.79
CA SER A 39 -2.79 15.85 1.32
C SER A 39 -1.59 15.08 0.78
N TRP A 40 -0.86 14.40 1.67
CA TRP A 40 0.20 13.49 1.27
C TRP A 40 -0.15 12.05 1.67
N HIS A 41 -0.35 11.22 0.66
CA HIS A 41 -0.67 9.81 0.77
C HIS A 41 0.59 8.99 0.47
N PHE A 42 0.80 7.92 1.24
CA PHE A 42 1.92 7.01 1.04
C PHE A 42 1.46 5.56 1.05
N PHE A 43 2.07 4.74 0.21
CA PHE A 43 1.84 3.29 0.18
C PHE A 43 2.76 2.55 1.17
N ALA A 44 2.57 1.24 1.33
CA ALA A 44 3.52 0.42 2.07
C ALA A 44 4.90 0.46 1.37
N THR A 45 5.98 0.47 2.16
CA THR A 45 7.35 0.48 1.68
C THR A 45 7.59 -0.68 0.70
N SER A 46 8.20 -0.35 -0.45
CA SER A 46 8.64 -1.28 -1.50
C SER A 46 7.53 -1.75 -2.45
N HIS A 47 7.42 -0.99 -3.55
CA HIS A 47 6.93 -1.39 -4.88
C HIS A 47 5.52 -1.99 -4.95
N GLY A 48 4.53 -1.16 -5.28
CA GLY A 48 3.27 -1.61 -5.90
C GLY A 48 2.41 -2.54 -5.08
N LYS A 49 2.80 -2.85 -3.83
CA LYS A 49 2.02 -3.69 -2.93
C LYS A 49 0.85 -2.88 -2.39
N GLY A 50 -0.33 -3.24 -2.84
CA GLY A 50 -1.59 -2.64 -2.41
C GLY A 50 -2.30 -3.51 -1.39
N VAL A 51 -3.53 -3.13 -1.07
CA VAL A 51 -4.44 -3.90 -0.21
C VAL A 51 -4.61 -5.34 -0.74
N VAL A 52 -4.61 -5.51 -2.06
CA VAL A 52 -4.74 -6.81 -2.74
C VAL A 52 -3.61 -7.78 -2.37
N ASP A 53 -2.38 -7.29 -2.15
CA ASP A 53 -1.26 -8.14 -1.72
C ASP A 53 -1.46 -8.67 -0.31
N GLY A 54 -2.09 -7.89 0.58
CA GLY A 54 -2.47 -8.33 1.92
C GLY A 54 -3.55 -9.43 1.89
N ILE A 55 -4.56 -9.25 1.04
CA ILE A 55 -5.62 -10.25 0.82
C ILE A 55 -5.00 -11.52 0.23
N GLY A 56 -4.20 -11.40 -0.83
CA GLY A 56 -3.51 -12.52 -1.46
C GLY A 56 -2.54 -13.23 -0.52
N GLY A 57 -1.85 -12.49 0.35
CA GLY A 57 -1.00 -13.04 1.40
C GLY A 57 -1.77 -13.88 2.41
N THR A 58 -2.94 -13.40 2.85
CA THR A 58 -3.83 -14.13 3.76
C THR A 58 -4.34 -15.42 3.12
N VAL A 59 -4.81 -15.35 1.87
CA VAL A 59 -5.29 -16.50 1.11
C VAL A 59 -4.18 -17.56 0.95
N LYS A 60 -2.97 -17.14 0.54
CA LYS A 60 -1.81 -18.03 0.43
C LYS A 60 -1.44 -18.66 1.77
N ARG A 61 -1.50 -17.89 2.87
CA ARG A 61 -1.21 -18.38 4.21
C ARG A 61 -2.19 -19.46 4.66
N LEU A 62 -3.49 -19.30 4.41
CA LEU A 62 -4.50 -20.31 4.75
C LEU A 62 -4.22 -21.63 4.02
N VAL A 63 -3.97 -21.56 2.71
CA VAL A 63 -3.63 -22.74 1.91
C VAL A 63 -2.32 -23.38 2.38
N TRP A 64 -1.30 -22.57 2.67
CA TRP A 64 -0.04 -23.05 3.22
C TRP A 64 -0.22 -23.79 4.55
N SER A 65 -1.00 -23.23 5.49
CA SER A 65 -1.29 -23.86 6.78
C SER A 65 -1.98 -25.21 6.63
N ALA A 66 -2.95 -25.32 5.71
CA ALA A 66 -3.63 -26.58 5.43
C ALA A 66 -2.69 -27.63 4.82
N ILE A 67 -1.81 -27.23 3.88
CA ILE A 67 -0.80 -28.14 3.31
C ILE A 67 0.18 -28.59 4.40
N PHE A 68 0.61 -27.67 5.27
CA PHE A 68 1.51 -27.97 6.37
C PHE A 68 0.89 -28.96 7.38
N ALA A 69 -0.43 -28.94 7.55
CA ALA A 69 -1.18 -29.91 8.34
C ALA A 69 -1.40 -31.27 7.64
N GLY A 70 -0.80 -31.50 6.47
CA GLY A 70 -0.93 -32.73 5.69
C GLY A 70 -1.97 -32.67 4.56
N GLY A 71 -2.59 -31.51 4.33
CA GLY A 71 -3.48 -31.29 3.19
C GLY A 71 -2.74 -31.29 1.86
N VAL A 72 -3.50 -31.44 0.76
CA VAL A 72 -2.94 -31.52 -0.60
C VAL A 72 -3.65 -30.51 -1.50
N CYS A 73 -2.87 -29.68 -2.20
CA CYS A 73 -3.36 -28.71 -3.18
C CYS A 73 -2.69 -28.99 -4.53
N ARG A 74 -3.42 -29.53 -5.51
CA ARG A 74 -2.87 -29.91 -6.83
C ARG A 74 -3.42 -29.09 -7.99
N SER A 75 -4.47 -28.32 -7.74
CA SER A 75 -5.19 -27.55 -8.75
C SER A 75 -5.62 -26.18 -8.22
N ALA A 76 -6.04 -25.31 -9.12
CA ALA A 76 -6.64 -24.03 -8.75
C ALA A 76 -7.96 -24.23 -7.99
N GLU A 77 -8.73 -25.27 -8.34
CA GLU A 77 -9.95 -25.66 -7.65
C GLU A 77 -9.67 -26.07 -6.20
N ASP A 78 -8.62 -26.86 -5.96
CA ASP A 78 -8.21 -27.23 -4.60
C ASP A 78 -7.79 -25.99 -3.81
N PHE A 79 -7.02 -25.10 -4.44
CA PHE A 79 -6.58 -23.86 -3.82
C PHE A 79 -7.76 -23.01 -3.35
N ILE A 80 -8.79 -22.85 -4.20
CA ILE A 80 -10.01 -22.09 -3.85
C ILE A 80 -10.80 -22.79 -2.76
N LYS A 81 -10.92 -24.13 -2.79
CA LYS A 81 -11.62 -24.89 -1.75
C LYS A 81 -10.93 -24.75 -0.39
N ILE A 82 -9.61 -24.90 -0.35
CA ILE A 82 -8.81 -24.80 0.87
C ILE A 82 -8.82 -23.36 1.40
N ALA A 83 -8.70 -22.35 0.53
CA ALA A 83 -8.70 -20.95 0.95
C ALA A 83 -10.03 -20.47 1.57
N LYS A 84 -11.13 -21.21 1.36
CA LYS A 84 -12.47 -20.91 1.88
C LYS A 84 -12.82 -21.66 3.17
N ALA A 85 -11.99 -22.64 3.57
CA ALA A 85 -12.19 -23.44 4.77
C ALA A 85 -11.70 -22.69 6.02
#